data_AF-A0A9P0NWP3-F1
#
_entry.id   AF-A0A9P0NWP3-F1
#
_cell.length_a   1.000
_cell.length_b   1.000
_cell.length_c   1.000
_cell.angle_alpha   90.00
_cell.angle_beta   90.00
_cell.angle_gamma   90.00
#
_symmetry.space_group_name_H-M   'P 1'
#
loop_
_entity.id
_entity.type
_entity.pdbx_description
1 polymer ?
#
loop_
_entity_poly.entity_id
_entity_poly.type
_entity_poly.pdbx_seq_one_letter_code
_entity_poly.pdbx_strand_id
1 'polypeptide(L)'
;MSLQGPGIIIFNVHDRIEAMLKKFIFWNRCLQMNEYDCFGFLSSLLSENKIQLNESIKRDITEHLKQLQLTFNEYFPNKPASNN
;
A
#
# COMPACT_ATOMS: atom_id res chain seq x y z
N MET A 1 -11.54 -20.62 -28.26
CA MET A 1 -12.24 -19.71 -27.34
C MET A 1 -11.61 -19.86 -25.96
N SER A 2 -10.80 -18.89 -25.52
CA SER A 2 -10.28 -18.89 -24.15
C SER A 2 -11.44 -18.54 -23.19
N LEU A 3 -11.80 -19.51 -22.36
CA LEU A 3 -12.97 -19.52 -21.47
C LEU A 3 -12.91 -18.53 -20.30
N GLN A 4 -11.88 -17.71 -20.20
CA GLN A 4 -11.74 -16.75 -19.11
C GLN A 4 -12.01 -15.36 -19.68
N GLY A 5 -13.29 -14.98 -19.69
CA GLY A 5 -13.74 -13.71 -20.23
C GLY A 5 -13.23 -12.49 -19.46
N PRO A 6 -13.37 -11.28 -20.03
CA PRO A 6 -12.87 -10.01 -19.46
C PRO A 6 -13.28 -9.74 -18.01
N GLY A 7 -14.42 -10.27 -17.56
CA GLY A 7 -14.94 -10.08 -16.20
C GLY A 7 -14.08 -10.67 -15.09
N ILE A 8 -13.39 -11.80 -15.31
CA ILE A 8 -12.50 -12.40 -14.30
C ILE A 8 -11.27 -11.52 -14.08
N ILE A 9 -10.75 -10.91 -15.15
CA ILE A 9 -9.57 -10.06 -15.12
C ILE A 9 -9.89 -8.75 -14.38
N ILE A 10 -11.03 -8.13 -14.66
CA ILE A 10 -11.46 -6.88 -14.02
C ILE A 10 -11.69 -7.06 -12.51
N PHE A 11 -12.35 -8.15 -12.11
CA PHE A 11 -12.59 -8.46 -10.69
C PHE A 11 -11.28 -8.67 -9.92
N ASN A 12 -10.32 -9.41 -10.52
CA ASN A 12 -8.99 -9.63 -9.93
C ASN A 12 -8.17 -8.34 -9.83
N VAL A 13 -8.29 -7.43 -10.81
CA VAL A 13 -7.62 -6.12 -10.75
C VAL A 13 -8.20 -5.26 -9.62
N HIS A 14 -9.52 -5.20 -9.48
CA HIS A 14 -10.17 -4.47 -8.39
C HIS A 14 -9.77 -5.03 -7.00
N ASP A 15 -9.79 -6.35 -6.83
CA ASP A 15 -9.35 -7.00 -5.58
C ASP A 15 -7.89 -6.66 -5.24
N ARG A 16 -6.99 -6.68 -6.23
CA ARG A 16 -5.58 -6.29 -6.05
C ARG A 16 -5.43 -4.82 -5.65
N ILE A 17 -6.24 -3.93 -6.25
CA ILE A 17 -6.23 -2.50 -5.92
C ILE A 17 -6.66 -2.32 -4.46
N GLU A 18 -7.77 -2.94 -4.07
CA GLU A 18 -8.30 -2.87 -2.71
C GLU A 18 -7.34 -3.47 -1.69
N ALA A 19 -6.72 -4.61 -2.00
CA ALA A 19 -5.70 -5.25 -1.17
C ALA A 19 -4.49 -4.32 -0.96
N MET A 20 -4.05 -3.61 -2.00
CA MET A 20 -2.94 -2.67 -1.90
C MET A 20 -3.29 -1.45 -1.03
N LEU A 21 -4.49 -0.90 -1.19
CA LEU A 21 -4.99 0.19 -0.33
C LEU A 21 -5.05 -0.23 1.14
N LYS A 22 -5.57 -1.43 1.41
CA LYS A 22 -5.56 -2.03 2.77
C LYS A 22 -4.15 -2.21 3.30
N LYS A 23 -3.19 -2.57 2.44
CA LYS A 23 -1.78 -2.72 2.81
C LYS A 23 -1.15 -1.40 3.23
N PHE A 24 -1.44 -0.29 2.54
CA PHE A 24 -0.96 1.04 2.95
C PHE A 24 -1.49 1.44 4.34
N ILE A 25 -2.77 1.18 4.61
CA ILE A 25 -3.38 1.45 5.92
C ILE A 25 -2.70 0.59 7.00
N PHE A 26 -2.49 -0.69 6.71
CA PHE A 26 -1.80 -1.61 7.62
C PHE A 26 -0.37 -1.14 7.93
N TRP A 27 0.41 -0.78 6.91
CA TRP A 27 1.76 -0.26 7.07
C TRP A 27 1.84 1.03 7.90
N ASN A 28 0.91 1.96 7.69
CA ASN A 28 0.81 3.16 8.53
C ASN A 28 0.54 2.80 10.00
N ARG A 29 -0.32 1.81 10.26
CA ARG A 29 -0.58 1.32 11.63
C ARG A 29 0.68 0.68 12.23
N CYS A 30 1.41 -0.14 11.47
CA CYS A 30 2.66 -0.74 11.92
C CYS A 30 3.66 0.35 12.36
N LEU A 31 3.82 1.42 11.55
CA LEU A 31 4.68 2.55 11.90
C LEU A 31 4.24 3.24 13.20
N GLN A 32 2.94 3.49 13.38
CA GLN A 32 2.42 4.11 14.62
C GLN A 32 2.70 3.26 15.86
N MET A 33 2.66 1.93 15.73
CA MET A 33 2.94 0.98 16.81
C MET A 33 4.45 0.71 17.01
N ASN A 34 5.32 1.32 16.21
CA ASN A 34 6.77 1.03 16.14
C ASN A 34 7.07 -0.45 15.82
N GLU A 35 6.19 -1.09 15.06
CA GLU A 35 6.35 -2.45 14.56
C GLU A 35 6.89 -2.39 13.13
N TYR A 36 8.16 -2.75 12.93
CA TYR A 36 8.81 -2.64 11.62
C TYR A 36 8.84 -3.95 10.84
N ASP A 37 8.33 -5.05 11.40
CA ASP A 37 8.30 -6.37 10.75
C ASP A 37 7.51 -6.38 9.44
N CYS A 38 6.58 -5.42 9.30
CA CYS A 38 5.84 -5.19 8.06
C CYS A 38 6.73 -4.74 6.89
N PHE A 39 7.97 -4.31 7.18
CA PHE A 39 8.99 -3.84 6.26
C PHE A 39 10.28 -4.67 6.43
N GLY A 40 10.34 -5.87 5.84
CA GLY A 40 11.42 -6.84 6.09
C GLY A 40 12.85 -6.30 5.95
N PHE A 41 13.11 -5.43 4.98
CA PHE A 41 14.43 -4.80 4.85
C PHE A 41 14.71 -3.79 5.98
N LEU A 42 13.74 -2.95 6.31
CA LEU A 42 13.87 -1.95 7.37
C LEU A 42 14.03 -2.62 8.73
N SER A 43 13.25 -3.66 9.03
CA SER A 43 13.38 -4.39 10.30
C SER A 43 14.76 -5.05 10.43
N SER A 44 15.26 -5.69 9.36
CA SER A 44 16.62 -6.26 9.34
C SER A 44 17.66 -5.18 9.59
N LEU A 45 17.59 -4.05 8.87
CA LEU A 45 18.53 -2.95 8.99
C LEU A 45 18.55 -2.37 10.42
N LEU A 46 17.38 -2.12 11.02
CA LEU A 46 17.28 -1.57 12.38
C LEU A 46 17.84 -2.54 13.41
N SER A 47 17.55 -3.84 13.26
CA SER A 47 17.98 -4.90 14.16
C SER A 47 19.50 -5.14 14.08
N GLU A 48 20.05 -5.26 12.86
CA GLU A 48 21.49 -5.45 12.61
C GLU A 48 22.33 -4.31 13.18
N ASN A 49 21.86 -3.08 13.03
CA ASN A 49 22.57 -1.89 13.49
C ASN A 49 22.21 -1.49 14.94
N LYS A 50 21.25 -2.18 15.58
CA LYS A 50 20.72 -1.85 16.92
C LYS A 50 20.30 -0.39 17.06
N ILE A 51 19.72 0.16 16.00
CA ILE A 51 19.28 1.55 15.93
C ILE A 51 17.75 1.64 16.02
N GLN A 52 17.26 2.73 16.61
CA GLN A 52 15.85 3.07 16.56
C GLN A 52 15.58 3.98 15.36
N LEU A 53 14.40 3.84 14.77
CA LEU A 53 13.99 4.71 13.68
C LEU A 53 13.77 6.12 14.23
N ASN A 54 14.42 7.11 13.60
CA ASN A 54 14.22 8.52 13.94
C ASN A 54 12.77 8.94 13.62
N GLU A 55 12.13 9.68 14.52
CA GLU A 55 10.77 10.20 14.33
C GLU A 55 10.61 11.03 13.04
N SER A 56 11.64 11.75 12.59
CA SER A 56 11.61 12.45 11.29
C SER A 56 11.49 11.46 10.14
N ILE A 57 12.28 10.39 10.15
CA ILE A 57 12.26 9.36 9.09
C ILE A 57 10.90 8.64 9.12
N LYS A 58 10.39 8.32 10.31
CA LYS A 58 9.07 7.72 10.48
C LYS A 58 7.96 8.60 9.90
N ARG A 59 8.02 9.92 10.13
CA ARG A 59 7.10 10.89 9.52
C ARG A 59 7.22 10.90 8.00
N ASP A 60 8.44 10.89 7.47
CA ASP A 60 8.69 10.91 6.03
C ASP A 60 8.13 9.64 5.36
N ILE A 61 8.32 8.47 5.96
CA ILE A 61 7.72 7.21 5.47
C ILE A 61 6.19 7.27 5.53
N THR A 62 5.64 7.77 6.63
CA THR A 62 4.17 7.90 6.80
C THR A 62 3.57 8.83 5.74
N GLU A 63 4.21 9.96 5.48
CA GLU A 63 3.75 10.90 4.45
C GLU A 63 3.87 10.28 3.05
N HIS A 64 4.97 9.59 2.76
CA HIS A 64 5.14 8.89 1.50
C HIS A 64 4.05 7.83 1.26
N LEU A 65 3.68 7.05 2.28
CA LEU A 65 2.61 6.06 2.20
C LEU A 65 1.24 6.70 1.92
N LYS A 66 0.96 7.88 2.51
CA LYS A 66 -0.27 8.63 2.21
C LYS A 66 -0.29 9.14 0.77
N GLN A 67 0.82 9.73 0.31
CA GLN A 67 0.93 10.19 -1.08
C GLN A 67 0.77 9.03 -2.05
N LEU A 68 1.39 7.89 -1.77
CA LEU A 68 1.26 6.69 -2.59
C LEU A 68 -0.18 6.17 -2.62
N GLN A 69 -0.90 6.20 -1.49
CA GLN A 69 -2.32 5.85 -1.45
C GLN A 69 -3.17 6.81 -2.30
N LEU A 70 -2.91 8.12 -2.24
CA LEU A 70 -3.60 9.12 -3.05
C LEU A 70 -3.36 8.88 -4.54
N THR A 71 -2.10 8.80 -4.96
CA THR A 71 -1.72 8.56 -6.36
C THR A 71 -2.29 7.22 -6.86
N PHE A 72 -2.34 6.20 -6.02
CA PHE A 72 -2.90 4.90 -6.39
C PHE A 72 -4.42 4.97 -6.65
N ASN A 73 -5.16 5.75 -5.84
CA ASN A 73 -6.59 6.01 -6.07
C ASN A 73 -6.85 6.87 -7.32
N GLU A 74 -5.97 7.82 -7.61
CA GLU A 74 -6.06 8.65 -8.83
C GLU A 74 -5.79 7.83 -10.09
N TYR A 75 -4.81 6.93 -10.04
CA TYR A 75 -4.42 6.09 -11.18
C TYR A 75 -5.44 4.98 -11.47
N PHE A 76 -6.08 4.44 -10.42
CA PHE A 76 -7.13 3.42 -10.54
C PHE A 76 -8.49 3.98 -10.09
N PRO A 77 -9.11 4.87 -10.88
CA PRO A 77 -10.38 5.46 -10.50
C PRO A 77 -11.47 4.39 -10.41
N ASN A 78 -12.15 4.34 -9.27
CA ASN A 78 -13.34 3.52 -9.04
C ASN A 78 -14.55 4.06 -9.81
N LYS A 79 -14.50 4.16 -11.15
CA LYS A 79 -15.72 4.23 -11.97
C LYS A 79 -15.46 4.03 -13.47
N PRO A 80 -16.25 3.20 -14.18
CA PRO A 80 -16.53 3.46 -15.58
C PRO A 80 -17.31 4.78 -15.68
N ALA A 81 -16.91 5.66 -16.59
CA ALA A 81 -17.64 6.89 -16.90
C ALA A 81 -19.13 6.58 -17.16
N SER A 82 -20.00 7.05 -16.27
CA SER A 82 -21.44 7.05 -16.53
C SER A 82 -21.73 8.23 -17.45
N ASN A 83 -21.70 7.99 -18.75
CA ASN A 83 -22.29 8.91 -19.72
C ASN A 83 -23.82 8.79 -19.60
N ASN A 84 -24.47 9.82 -19.08
CA ASN A 84 -25.87 10.15 -19.35
C ASN A 84 -25.90 11.37 -20.24
#